data_AF-A0A1B8CDE7-F1
#
_entry.id   AF-A0A1B8CDE7-F1
#
_cell.length_a   1.000
_cell.length_b   1.000
_cell.length_c   1.000
_cell.angle_alpha   90.00
_cell.angle_beta   90.00
_cell.angle_gamma   90.00
#
_symmetry.space_group_name_H-M   'P 1'
#
loop_
_entity.id
_entity.type
_entity.pdbx_description
1 polymer ?
#
loop_
_entity_poly.entity_id
_entity_poly.type
_entity_poly.pdbx_seq_one_letter_code
_entity_poly.pdbx_strand_id
1 'polypeptide(L)'
;MASHSATAASGHIILPFDLRVNPDAFHEPENLKLLQSIFPRNYGLSSDGMFLCFVQAEMPPKPWPKSVAGLPPYFTLDLLERMPGLIGNIVPIGNGSIASDLNGRDMVDWEPLFVIVRNHFREIGISITEVMYWRDYLVVILQHRIVLRTKLPREAGNIRVFYRCEDEMERLSTPQSRCETDTRPEYQVLLQRLTHAKGRRTGDFVFLVASDTDLTEGSFKVTSFQRVEEQWVFTIWLYMGQDSTDAYSPPYGSAIWTADGDVLGFVRYAPRVGLMKDWCAGIAADEFIDRGGLLHNC
;
A
#
# COMPACT_ATOMS: atom_id res chain seq x y z
N MET A 1 -14.80 37.63 -9.41
CA MET A 1 -13.78 36.57 -9.37
C MET A 1 -13.82 35.95 -7.99
N ALA A 2 -14.50 34.82 -7.86
CA ALA A 2 -14.70 34.16 -6.57
C ALA A 2 -13.43 33.38 -6.21
N SER A 3 -12.86 33.68 -5.06
CA SER A 3 -11.78 32.92 -4.44
C SER A 3 -12.33 31.54 -4.05
N HIS A 4 -11.88 30.48 -4.72
CA HIS A 4 -12.11 29.11 -4.27
C HIS A 4 -11.24 28.86 -3.05
N SER A 5 -11.79 29.10 -1.86
CA SER A 5 -11.15 28.80 -0.60
C SER A 5 -11.11 27.29 -0.41
N ALA A 6 -9.91 26.71 -0.41
CA ALA A 6 -9.67 25.36 0.06
C ALA A 6 -9.79 25.36 1.58
N THR A 7 -10.84 24.74 2.12
CA THR A 7 -10.98 24.51 3.56
C THR A 7 -10.08 23.36 3.97
N ALA A 8 -9.05 23.64 4.77
CA ALA A 8 -8.20 22.63 5.39
C ALA A 8 -8.96 21.98 6.55
N ALA A 9 -9.67 20.89 6.29
CA ALA A 9 -10.13 20.01 7.35
C ALA A 9 -8.91 19.21 7.82
N SER A 10 -8.38 19.55 9.01
CA SER A 10 -7.30 18.88 9.75
C SER A 10 -6.44 17.91 8.92
N GLY A 11 -5.43 18.42 8.22
CA GLY A 11 -4.46 17.61 7.47
C GLY A 11 -4.85 17.28 6.02
N HIS A 12 -6.07 17.52 5.56
CA HIS A 12 -6.47 17.25 4.17
C HIS A 12 -6.75 18.54 3.39
N ILE A 13 -6.21 18.62 2.17
CA ILE A 13 -6.53 19.67 1.20
C ILE A 13 -7.63 19.14 0.28
N ILE A 14 -8.85 19.62 0.52
CA ILE A 14 -10.03 19.28 -0.28
C ILE A 14 -10.15 20.26 -1.45
N LEU A 15 -10.26 19.72 -2.66
CA LEU A 15 -10.44 20.49 -3.90
C LEU A 15 -11.82 20.17 -4.52
N PRO A 16 -12.29 20.93 -5.51
CA PRO A 16 -13.56 20.67 -6.21
C PRO A 16 -13.62 19.32 -6.97
N PHE A 17 -12.53 18.55 -6.97
CA PHE A 17 -12.42 17.23 -7.56
C PHE A 17 -11.68 16.28 -6.60
N ASP A 18 -12.01 14.99 -6.68
CA ASP A 18 -11.33 13.92 -5.96
C ASP A 18 -10.69 12.97 -6.99
N LEU A 19 -9.37 12.92 -7.01
CA LEU A 19 -8.58 12.13 -7.96
C LEU A 19 -8.71 10.62 -7.74
N ARG A 20 -9.19 10.19 -6.58
CA ARG A 20 -9.57 8.78 -6.39
C ARG A 20 -10.79 8.45 -7.23
N VAL A 21 -11.77 9.37 -7.29
CA VAL A 21 -13.09 9.19 -7.93
C VAL A 21 -13.01 9.46 -9.42
N ASN A 22 -12.33 10.53 -9.81
CA ASN A 22 -12.12 10.90 -11.19
C ASN A 22 -10.62 11.15 -11.44
N PRO A 23 -9.83 10.10 -11.74
CA PRO A 23 -8.41 10.26 -12.04
C PRO A 23 -8.14 11.19 -13.22
N ASP A 24 -9.04 11.22 -14.21
CA ASP A 24 -8.87 12.04 -15.43
C ASP A 24 -8.91 13.54 -15.12
N ALA A 25 -9.52 13.96 -14.00
CA ALA A 25 -9.47 15.35 -13.53
C ALA A 25 -8.04 15.85 -13.30
N PHE A 26 -7.04 14.97 -13.13
CA PHE A 26 -5.63 15.37 -13.09
C PHE A 26 -5.16 16.02 -14.40
N HIS A 27 -5.67 15.57 -15.55
CA HIS A 27 -5.24 16.04 -16.87
C HIS A 27 -5.94 17.31 -17.33
N GLU A 28 -6.96 17.77 -16.60
CA GLU A 28 -7.66 19.01 -16.91
C GLU A 28 -6.77 20.24 -16.62
N PRO A 29 -6.57 21.16 -17.59
CA PRO A 29 -5.63 22.27 -17.43
C PRO A 29 -5.88 23.17 -16.23
N GLU A 30 -7.15 23.38 -15.85
CA GLU A 30 -7.53 24.20 -14.69
C GLU A 30 -7.16 23.52 -13.38
N ASN A 31 -7.41 22.22 -13.28
CA ASN A 31 -7.07 21.41 -12.11
C ASN A 31 -5.55 21.29 -11.95
N LEU A 32 -4.83 21.10 -13.05
CA LEU A 32 -3.37 21.04 -13.03
C LEU A 32 -2.75 22.36 -12.53
N LYS A 33 -3.25 23.51 -13.01
CA LYS A 33 -2.83 24.83 -12.52
C LYS A 33 -3.14 25.00 -11.03
N LEU A 34 -4.32 24.57 -10.59
CA LEU A 34 -4.69 24.63 -9.18
C LEU A 34 -3.72 23.79 -8.33
N LEU A 35 -3.49 22.53 -8.70
CA LEU A 35 -2.56 21.64 -8.00
C LEU A 35 -1.14 22.21 -7.94
N GLN A 36 -0.63 22.75 -9.05
CA GLN A 36 0.68 23.39 -9.11
C GLN A 36 0.82 24.60 -8.19
N SER A 37 -0.29 25.30 -7.92
CA SER A 37 -0.30 26.49 -7.06
C SER A 37 -0.37 26.19 -5.56
N ILE A 38 -0.66 24.95 -5.15
CA ILE A 38 -0.84 24.58 -3.74
C ILE A 38 0.46 24.75 -2.96
N PHE A 39 1.58 24.30 -3.53
CA PHE A 39 2.89 24.38 -2.90
C PHE A 39 3.79 25.33 -3.71
N PRO A 40 4.23 26.45 -3.12
CA PRO A 40 5.16 27.36 -3.77
C PRO A 40 6.44 26.63 -4.19
N ARG A 41 7.05 27.06 -5.30
CA ARG A 41 8.28 26.47 -5.88
C ARG A 41 8.16 25.03 -6.38
N ASN A 42 6.93 24.57 -6.59
CA ASN A 42 6.66 23.38 -7.39
C ASN A 42 7.05 23.63 -8.85
N TYR A 43 7.85 22.75 -9.44
CA TYR A 43 8.20 22.81 -10.87
C TYR A 43 7.92 21.51 -11.63
N GLY A 44 7.44 20.47 -10.94
CA GLY A 44 6.98 19.23 -11.56
C GLY A 44 5.80 18.64 -10.79
N LEU A 45 4.86 18.05 -11.51
CA LEU A 45 3.68 17.42 -10.93
C LEU A 45 3.36 16.14 -11.71
N SER A 46 3.17 15.03 -10.99
CA SER A 46 2.76 13.76 -11.58
C SER A 46 1.83 12.99 -10.65
N SER A 47 1.08 12.05 -11.20
CA SER A 47 0.27 11.10 -10.43
C SER A 47 0.33 9.72 -11.08
N ASP A 48 0.34 8.67 -10.26
CA ASP A 48 0.20 7.27 -10.66
C ASP A 48 -1.18 6.70 -10.28
N GLY A 49 -2.11 7.57 -9.87
CA GLY A 49 -3.43 7.18 -9.35
C GLY A 49 -3.42 6.66 -7.90
N MET A 50 -2.26 6.45 -7.29
CA MET A 50 -2.12 6.12 -5.86
C MET A 50 -1.56 7.29 -5.07
N PHE A 51 -0.69 8.09 -5.69
CA PHE A 51 0.01 9.21 -5.10
C PHE A 51 -0.09 10.45 -6.00
N LEU A 52 0.14 11.61 -5.39
CA LEU A 52 0.36 12.86 -6.09
C LEU A 52 1.78 13.34 -5.79
N CYS A 53 2.67 13.28 -6.78
CA CYS A 53 4.06 13.66 -6.61
C CYS A 53 4.28 15.12 -6.98
N PHE A 54 4.84 15.87 -6.03
CA PHE A 54 5.26 17.25 -6.19
C PHE A 54 6.78 17.31 -6.25
N VAL A 55 7.30 17.81 -7.36
CA VAL A 55 8.74 18.02 -7.53
C VAL A 55 9.04 19.47 -7.18
N GLN A 56 9.77 19.63 -6.09
CA GLN A 56 9.96 20.89 -5.39
C GLN A 56 11.41 21.36 -5.47
N ALA A 57 11.63 22.67 -5.61
CA ALA A 57 12.99 23.22 -5.54
C ALA A 57 13.57 23.14 -4.13
N GLU A 58 12.70 23.16 -3.11
CA GLU A 58 13.02 22.96 -1.71
C GLU A 58 11.87 22.24 -1.03
N MET A 59 12.15 21.43 -0.01
CA MET A 59 11.09 20.72 0.71
C MET A 59 10.14 21.73 1.38
N PRO A 60 8.81 21.58 1.21
CA PRO A 60 7.86 22.46 1.88
C PRO A 60 7.97 22.30 3.41
N PRO A 61 7.67 23.34 4.19
CA PRO A 61 7.70 23.22 5.64
C PRO A 61 6.66 22.20 6.14
N LYS A 62 7.05 21.39 7.13
CA LYS A 62 6.15 20.46 7.83
C LYS A 62 5.20 21.23 8.78
N PRO A 63 4.01 20.70 9.12
CA PRO A 63 3.47 19.40 8.71
C PRO A 63 2.94 19.40 7.28
N TRP A 64 3.16 18.30 6.56
CA TRP A 64 2.58 18.09 5.24
C TRP A 64 1.14 17.56 5.33
N PRO A 65 0.29 17.87 4.35
CA PRO A 65 -1.06 17.32 4.33
C PRO A 65 -1.04 15.81 4.11
N LYS A 66 -1.99 15.11 4.73
CA LYS A 66 -2.28 13.68 4.57
C LYS A 66 -2.86 13.35 3.21
N SER A 67 -3.62 14.27 2.61
CA SER A 67 -4.07 14.13 1.23
C SER A 67 -4.28 15.47 0.53
N VAL A 68 -4.13 15.47 -0.79
CA VAL A 68 -4.50 16.56 -1.70
C VAL A 68 -5.41 15.98 -2.77
N ALA A 69 -6.64 16.51 -2.90
CA ALA A 69 -7.65 15.99 -3.83
C ALA A 69 -7.87 14.47 -3.69
N GLY A 70 -7.85 13.97 -2.44
CA GLY A 70 -8.07 12.56 -2.12
C GLY A 70 -6.83 11.66 -2.22
N LEU A 71 -5.71 12.10 -2.83
CA LEU A 71 -4.49 11.30 -2.90
C LEU A 71 -3.43 11.77 -1.90
N PRO A 72 -2.65 10.86 -1.29
CA PRO A 72 -1.49 11.23 -0.48
C PRO A 72 -0.46 11.98 -1.33
N PRO A 73 0.04 13.14 -0.87
CA PRO A 73 1.14 13.82 -1.54
C PRO A 73 2.47 13.11 -1.24
N TYR A 74 3.38 13.17 -2.20
CA TYR A 74 4.79 12.81 -2.04
C TYR A 74 5.65 13.98 -2.54
N PHE A 75 6.62 14.41 -1.75
CA PHE A 75 7.51 15.53 -2.10
C PHE A 75 8.90 15.01 -2.41
N THR A 76 9.46 15.43 -3.54
CA THR A 76 10.82 15.10 -3.94
C THR A 76 11.55 16.33 -4.50
N LEU A 77 12.87 16.35 -4.36
CA LEU A 77 13.75 17.32 -5.03
C LEU A 77 14.24 16.80 -6.40
N ASP A 78 14.02 15.52 -6.71
CA ASP A 78 14.56 14.85 -7.89
C ASP A 78 13.42 14.36 -8.80
N LEU A 79 13.46 14.78 -10.06
CA LEU A 79 12.53 14.35 -11.11
C LEU A 79 12.61 12.85 -11.40
N LEU A 80 13.74 12.22 -11.08
CA LEU A 80 14.00 10.80 -11.29
C LEU A 80 13.65 9.94 -10.07
N GLU A 81 13.38 10.56 -8.92
CA GLU A 81 12.96 9.83 -7.75
C GLU A 81 11.61 9.19 -8.01
N ARG A 82 11.54 7.88 -7.78
CA ARG A 82 10.30 7.14 -7.98
C ARG A 82 9.37 7.46 -6.81
N MET A 83 8.08 7.62 -7.14
CA MET A 83 6.99 7.64 -6.18
C MET A 83 7.13 6.46 -5.20
N PRO A 84 6.57 6.55 -3.97
CA PRO A 84 6.69 5.50 -2.96
C PRO A 84 5.92 4.27 -3.43
N GLY A 85 6.49 3.51 -4.34
CA GLY A 85 5.85 2.40 -5.03
C GLY A 85 6.89 1.36 -5.34
N LEU A 86 6.54 0.09 -5.22
CA LEU A 86 7.50 -0.99 -5.33
C LEU A 86 7.66 -1.45 -6.78
N ILE A 87 8.28 -0.62 -7.62
CA ILE A 87 8.60 -1.05 -8.99
C ILE A 87 9.87 -1.89 -8.96
N GLY A 88 9.75 -3.18 -9.27
CA GLY A 88 10.84 -4.16 -9.32
C GLY A 88 11.72 -4.14 -10.58
N ASN A 89 12.55 -5.17 -10.70
CA ASN A 89 13.30 -5.47 -11.91
C ASN A 89 12.38 -6.00 -13.01
N ILE A 90 12.64 -5.58 -14.25
CA ILE A 90 11.97 -6.12 -15.44
C ILE A 90 12.79 -7.27 -16.00
N VAL A 91 12.12 -8.24 -16.62
CA VAL A 91 12.74 -9.39 -17.30
C VAL A 91 12.80 -9.16 -18.82
N PRO A 92 13.64 -9.90 -19.58
CA PRO A 92 13.76 -9.71 -21.02
C PRO A 92 12.42 -9.75 -21.76
N ILE A 93 12.31 -8.97 -22.84
CA ILE A 93 11.08 -8.83 -23.65
C ILE A 93 10.56 -10.17 -24.18
N GLY A 94 11.46 -11.12 -24.46
CA GLY A 94 11.14 -12.45 -24.98
C GLY A 94 10.61 -13.45 -23.95
N ASN A 95 10.55 -13.09 -22.67
CA ASN A 95 9.94 -13.95 -21.65
C ASN A 95 8.41 -14.00 -21.83
N GLY A 96 7.83 -15.17 -21.57
CA GLY A 96 6.41 -15.43 -21.79
C GLY A 96 5.45 -14.73 -20.81
N SER A 97 4.16 -14.85 -21.10
CA SER A 97 3.05 -14.44 -20.25
C SER A 97 2.37 -15.68 -19.67
N ILE A 98 1.85 -15.59 -18.45
CA ILE A 98 1.02 -16.62 -17.82
C ILE A 98 -0.40 -16.10 -17.60
N ALA A 99 -1.39 -16.99 -17.53
CA ALA A 99 -2.81 -16.62 -17.37
C ALA A 99 -3.31 -15.58 -18.40
N SER A 100 -2.90 -15.69 -19.66
CA SER A 100 -3.22 -14.70 -20.71
C SER A 100 -4.71 -14.61 -21.04
N ASP A 101 -5.51 -15.56 -20.56
CA ASP A 101 -6.97 -15.59 -20.60
C ASP A 101 -7.64 -14.68 -19.54
N LEU A 102 -6.90 -14.24 -18.52
CA LEU A 102 -7.39 -13.33 -17.48
C LEU A 102 -7.00 -11.88 -17.78
N ASN A 103 -7.87 -10.94 -17.39
CA ASN A 103 -7.50 -9.53 -17.29
C ASN A 103 -7.22 -9.18 -15.82
N GLY A 104 -5.94 -9.04 -15.50
CA GLY A 104 -5.41 -8.78 -14.18
C GLY A 104 -5.53 -7.32 -13.74
N ARG A 105 -5.94 -6.41 -14.62
CA ARG A 105 -6.10 -4.99 -14.29
C ARG A 105 -7.38 -4.77 -13.49
N ASP A 106 -7.29 -4.00 -12.41
CA ASP A 106 -8.43 -3.54 -11.61
C ASP A 106 -9.31 -4.69 -11.04
N MET A 107 -8.71 -5.85 -10.76
CA MET A 107 -9.38 -7.00 -10.16
C MET A 107 -9.78 -6.70 -8.72
N VAL A 108 -11.06 -6.89 -8.41
CA VAL A 108 -11.62 -6.82 -7.05
C VAL A 108 -11.14 -8.00 -6.21
N ASP A 109 -11.23 -9.21 -6.79
CA ASP A 109 -10.68 -10.44 -6.23
C ASP A 109 -9.63 -11.00 -7.21
N TRP A 110 -8.36 -10.92 -6.81
CA TRP A 110 -7.22 -11.36 -7.60
C TRP A 110 -6.61 -12.66 -7.06
N GLU A 111 -7.25 -13.32 -6.08
CA GLU A 111 -6.81 -14.61 -5.56
C GLU A 111 -6.67 -15.69 -6.64
N PRO A 112 -7.57 -15.81 -7.64
CA PRO A 112 -7.38 -16.74 -8.75
C PRO A 112 -6.08 -16.50 -9.53
N LEU A 113 -5.73 -15.23 -9.76
CA LEU A 113 -4.48 -14.86 -10.43
C LEU A 113 -3.26 -15.23 -9.56
N PHE A 114 -3.33 -14.96 -8.25
CA PHE A 114 -2.31 -15.39 -7.30
C PHE A 114 -2.08 -16.91 -7.34
N VAL A 115 -3.14 -17.72 -7.33
CA VAL A 115 -3.02 -19.19 -7.36
C VAL A 115 -2.28 -19.65 -8.61
N ILE A 116 -2.58 -19.06 -9.78
CA ILE A 116 -1.88 -19.38 -11.03
C ILE A 116 -0.40 -18.99 -10.94
N VAL A 117 -0.09 -17.78 -10.49
CA VAL A 117 1.29 -17.30 -10.31
C VAL A 117 2.05 -18.25 -9.37
N ARG A 118 1.52 -18.53 -8.19
CA ARG A 118 2.12 -19.43 -7.20
C ARG A 118 2.41 -20.81 -7.78
N ASN A 119 1.44 -21.40 -8.47
CA ASN A 119 1.58 -22.72 -9.07
C ASN A 119 2.67 -22.73 -10.16
N HIS A 120 2.71 -21.70 -11.01
CA HIS A 120 3.73 -21.55 -12.04
C HIS A 120 5.15 -21.47 -11.43
N PHE A 121 5.35 -20.66 -10.38
CA PHE A 121 6.64 -20.55 -9.70
C PHE A 121 7.10 -21.87 -9.07
N ARG A 122 6.16 -22.64 -8.52
CA ARG A 122 6.41 -24.00 -8.02
C ARG A 122 6.84 -24.94 -9.16
N GLU A 123 6.18 -24.90 -10.31
CA GLU A 123 6.48 -25.76 -11.47
C GLU A 123 7.87 -25.49 -12.06
N ILE A 124 8.28 -24.22 -12.15
CA ILE A 124 9.60 -23.85 -12.67
C ILE A 124 10.73 -23.97 -11.63
N GLY A 125 10.39 -24.37 -10.39
CA GLY A 125 11.34 -24.59 -9.30
C GLY A 125 11.95 -23.31 -8.74
N ILE A 126 11.23 -22.18 -8.77
CA ILE A 126 11.69 -20.90 -8.26
C ILE A 126 10.90 -20.53 -7.00
N SER A 127 11.59 -20.39 -5.88
CA SER A 127 10.95 -20.04 -4.61
C SER A 127 10.63 -18.55 -4.51
N ILE A 128 9.39 -18.26 -4.09
CA ILE A 128 8.87 -16.92 -3.85
C ILE A 128 8.35 -16.82 -2.42
N THR A 129 8.35 -15.60 -1.90
CA THR A 129 7.95 -15.28 -0.51
C THR A 129 6.73 -14.38 -0.45
N GLU A 130 6.45 -13.59 -1.49
CA GLU A 130 5.27 -12.74 -1.56
C GLU A 130 4.91 -12.43 -3.01
N VAL A 131 3.61 -12.29 -3.27
CA VAL A 131 3.09 -11.69 -4.49
C VAL A 131 2.24 -10.49 -4.08
N MET A 132 2.58 -9.30 -4.55
CA MET A 132 1.88 -8.05 -4.26
C MET A 132 1.11 -7.58 -5.48
N TYR A 133 -0.15 -7.22 -5.27
CA TYR A 133 -1.05 -6.72 -6.31
C TYR A 133 -1.18 -5.21 -6.25
N TRP A 134 -0.66 -4.53 -7.26
CA TRP A 134 -0.64 -3.07 -7.37
C TRP A 134 -1.62 -2.58 -8.44
N ARG A 135 -2.81 -3.20 -8.51
CA ARG A 135 -3.92 -2.84 -9.43
C ARG A 135 -3.66 -3.10 -10.92
N ASP A 136 -2.54 -2.68 -11.48
CA ASP A 136 -2.21 -2.84 -12.91
C ASP A 136 -0.85 -3.52 -13.15
N TYR A 137 -0.19 -3.96 -12.09
CA TYR A 137 0.98 -4.83 -12.13
C TYR A 137 1.09 -5.70 -10.87
N LEU A 138 1.92 -6.74 -10.96
CA LEU A 138 2.36 -7.57 -9.85
C LEU A 138 3.79 -7.25 -9.48
N VAL A 139 4.09 -7.39 -8.18
CA VAL A 139 5.47 -7.49 -7.69
C VAL A 139 5.63 -8.84 -7.03
N VAL A 140 6.50 -9.66 -7.59
CA VAL A 140 6.85 -10.98 -7.05
C VAL A 140 8.16 -10.86 -6.29
N ILE A 141 8.13 -11.26 -5.02
CA ILE A 141 9.29 -11.26 -4.14
C ILE A 141 9.93 -12.65 -4.20
N LEU A 142 11.12 -12.71 -4.76
CA LEU A 142 11.94 -13.91 -4.90
C LEU A 142 12.66 -14.19 -3.58
N GLN A 143 12.70 -15.45 -3.16
CA GLN A 143 13.45 -15.82 -1.96
C GLN A 143 14.97 -15.64 -2.12
N HIS A 144 15.48 -15.81 -3.35
CA HIS A 144 16.92 -15.80 -3.64
C HIS A 144 17.24 -14.85 -4.78
N ARG A 145 18.40 -14.18 -4.71
CA ARG A 145 18.90 -13.28 -5.78
C ARG A 145 19.30 -14.01 -7.05
N ILE A 146 19.88 -15.20 -6.90
CA ILE A 146 20.41 -15.99 -8.01
C ILE A 146 19.28 -16.84 -8.56
N VAL A 147 18.57 -16.29 -9.55
CA VAL A 147 17.50 -16.96 -10.27
C VAL A 147 17.73 -16.79 -11.76
N LEU A 148 17.46 -17.84 -12.53
CA LEU A 148 17.56 -17.79 -13.98
C LEU A 148 16.45 -16.91 -14.55
N ARG A 149 16.76 -15.62 -14.77
CA ARG A 149 15.79 -14.59 -15.17
C ARG A 149 15.04 -14.90 -16.46
N THR A 150 15.58 -15.76 -17.33
CA THR A 150 14.90 -16.20 -18.58
C THR A 150 13.69 -17.10 -18.32
N LYS A 151 13.57 -17.69 -17.13
CA LYS A 151 12.39 -18.50 -16.73
C LYS A 151 11.25 -17.68 -16.13
N LEU A 152 11.52 -16.44 -15.74
CA LEU A 152 10.54 -15.61 -15.04
C LEU A 152 9.49 -15.09 -16.02
N PRO A 153 8.18 -15.17 -15.74
CA PRO A 153 7.18 -14.59 -16.63
C PRO A 153 7.33 -13.07 -16.70
N ARG A 154 7.12 -12.49 -17.88
CA ARG A 154 7.11 -11.03 -18.04
C ARG A 154 5.77 -10.44 -17.60
N GLU A 155 4.71 -11.20 -17.82
CA GLU A 155 3.33 -10.80 -17.59
C GLU A 155 2.56 -11.95 -16.95
N ALA A 156 1.55 -11.61 -16.16
CA ALA A 156 0.60 -12.55 -15.58
C ALA A 156 -0.79 -11.91 -15.65
N GLY A 157 -1.78 -12.57 -16.23
CA GLY A 157 -3.10 -11.95 -16.38
C GLY A 157 -3.08 -10.68 -17.21
N ASN A 158 -2.27 -10.61 -18.27
CA ASN A 158 -2.11 -9.41 -19.11
C ASN A 158 -1.68 -8.12 -18.37
N ILE A 159 -1.13 -8.25 -17.15
CA ILE A 159 -0.47 -7.16 -16.40
C ILE A 159 1.02 -7.46 -16.22
N ARG A 160 1.82 -6.40 -16.05
CA ARG A 160 3.27 -6.53 -15.92
C ARG A 160 3.65 -7.21 -14.61
N VAL A 161 4.71 -8.01 -14.64
CA VAL A 161 5.31 -8.59 -13.43
C VAL A 161 6.69 -7.99 -13.20
N PHE A 162 6.89 -7.48 -11.99
CA PHE A 162 8.15 -6.96 -11.53
C PHE A 162 8.73 -7.85 -10.42
N TYR A 163 10.06 -7.84 -10.30
CA TYR A 163 10.77 -8.74 -9.39
C TYR A 163 11.65 -8.01 -8.39
N ARG A 164 11.51 -8.36 -7.11
CA ARG A 164 12.39 -7.96 -6.01
C ARG A 164 12.84 -9.19 -5.23
N CYS A 165 13.89 -9.04 -4.43
CA CYS A 165 14.39 -10.12 -3.58
C CYS A 165 14.01 -9.88 -2.13
N GLU A 166 13.86 -10.95 -1.35
CA GLU A 166 13.46 -10.89 0.06
C GLU A 166 14.34 -9.97 0.90
N ASP A 167 15.65 -9.98 0.64
CA ASP A 167 16.63 -9.17 1.36
C ASP A 167 16.55 -7.67 1.01
N GLU A 168 15.85 -7.30 -0.05
CA GLU A 168 15.54 -5.89 -0.41
C GLU A 168 14.29 -5.37 0.30
N MET A 169 13.48 -6.26 0.91
CA MET A 169 12.22 -5.89 1.57
C MET A 169 12.40 -5.49 3.04
N GLU A 170 13.62 -5.69 3.58
CA GLU A 170 14.03 -5.29 4.93
C GLU A 170 13.06 -5.74 6.03
N ARG A 171 12.47 -6.91 5.85
CA ARG A 171 11.55 -7.51 6.83
C ARG A 171 12.34 -8.02 8.02
N LEU A 172 11.77 -7.85 9.20
CA LEU A 172 12.32 -8.45 10.41
C LEU A 172 12.22 -9.98 10.31
N SER A 173 13.35 -10.66 10.47
CA SER A 173 13.47 -12.12 10.39
C SER A 173 12.70 -12.89 11.47
N THR A 174 12.08 -12.17 12.42
CA THR A 174 11.42 -12.74 13.58
C THR A 174 10.11 -11.96 13.83
N PRO A 175 8.95 -12.65 13.97
CA PRO A 175 7.75 -12.00 14.48
C PRO A 175 8.06 -11.39 15.84
N GLN A 176 7.80 -10.09 16.02
CA GLN A 176 7.85 -9.49 17.35
C GLN A 176 6.66 -10.02 18.14
N SER A 177 6.85 -11.13 18.84
CA SER A 177 5.92 -11.66 19.82
C SER A 177 5.96 -10.80 21.09
N ARG A 178 5.40 -9.59 21.00
CA ARG A 178 5.03 -8.83 22.19
C ARG A 178 3.62 -8.30 22.01
N CYS A 179 2.66 -9.14 22.37
CA CYS A 179 1.39 -8.64 22.86
C CYS A 179 1.68 -8.16 24.30
N GLU A 180 2.13 -6.92 24.43
CA GLU A 180 2.07 -6.25 25.73
C GLU A 180 0.60 -5.90 25.94
N THR A 181 -0.10 -6.70 26.75
CA THR A 181 -1.44 -6.40 27.22
C THR A 181 -1.37 -5.22 28.17
N ASP A 182 -1.41 -4.00 27.63
CA ASP A 182 -1.74 -2.82 28.43
C ASP A 182 -3.17 -2.40 28.11
N THR A 183 -4.09 -2.85 28.94
CA THR A 183 -5.48 -2.40 28.91
C THR A 183 -5.58 -1.05 29.63
N ARG A 184 -5.60 0.04 28.85
CA ARG A 184 -6.12 1.34 29.31
C ARG A 184 -7.04 2.01 28.28
N PRO A 185 -8.05 2.78 28.73
CA PRO A 185 -9.30 2.97 28.00
C PRO A 185 -9.49 4.39 27.47
N GLU A 186 -8.51 4.97 26.78
CA GLU A 186 -8.58 6.40 26.40
C GLU A 186 -8.87 6.68 24.91
N TYR A 187 -8.87 5.66 24.04
CA TYR A 187 -9.47 5.76 22.69
C TYR A 187 -10.61 4.76 22.54
N GLN A 188 -11.81 5.17 22.92
CA GLN A 188 -13.03 4.42 22.59
C GLN A 188 -13.41 4.64 21.11
N VAL A 189 -12.57 4.16 20.18
CA VAL A 189 -13.13 3.71 18.92
C VAL A 189 -13.77 2.35 19.23
N LEU A 190 -15.10 2.30 19.18
CA LEU A 190 -15.80 1.03 19.28
C LEU A 190 -15.51 0.25 17.99
N LEU A 191 -14.47 -0.60 18.01
CA LEU A 191 -14.21 -1.52 16.92
C LEU A 191 -15.44 -2.40 16.74
N GLN A 192 -16.07 -2.30 15.57
CA GLN A 192 -17.42 -2.83 15.37
C GLN A 192 -17.39 -4.30 14.97
N ARG A 193 -16.65 -4.59 13.89
CA ARG A 193 -16.62 -5.90 13.25
C ARG A 193 -15.38 -6.06 12.39
N LEU A 194 -15.03 -7.32 12.13
CA LEU A 194 -14.10 -7.67 11.07
C LEU A 194 -14.81 -7.48 9.71
N THR A 195 -14.12 -6.87 8.75
CA THR A 195 -14.59 -6.76 7.37
C THR A 195 -13.52 -7.23 6.40
N HIS A 196 -13.95 -7.79 5.27
CA HIS A 196 -13.04 -8.16 4.19
C HIS A 196 -12.24 -6.94 3.71
N ALA A 197 -10.93 -7.13 3.56
CA ALA A 197 -10.07 -6.22 2.82
C ALA A 197 -10.15 -6.47 1.31
N LYS A 198 -10.56 -7.68 0.88
CA LYS A 198 -10.88 -7.97 -0.53
C LYS A 198 -11.94 -6.99 -1.04
N GLY A 199 -11.70 -6.43 -2.23
CA GLY A 199 -12.58 -5.44 -2.85
C GLY A 199 -12.63 -4.06 -2.19
N ARG A 200 -11.79 -3.78 -1.18
CA ARG A 200 -11.60 -2.40 -0.70
C ARG A 200 -10.89 -1.55 -1.74
N ARG A 201 -11.24 -0.27 -1.74
CA ARG A 201 -10.71 0.68 -2.71
C ARG A 201 -9.32 1.15 -2.29
N THR A 202 -8.36 1.09 -3.21
CA THR A 202 -7.07 1.74 -3.05
C THR A 202 -7.24 3.24 -2.77
N GLY A 203 -6.62 3.73 -1.71
CA GLY A 203 -6.68 5.11 -1.24
C GLY A 203 -7.72 5.39 -0.16
N ASP A 204 -8.47 4.38 0.30
CA ASP A 204 -9.32 4.52 1.49
C ASP A 204 -8.44 4.84 2.72
N PHE A 205 -8.90 5.79 3.53
CA PHE A 205 -8.22 6.18 4.76
C PHE A 205 -8.45 5.14 5.85
N VAL A 206 -7.39 4.82 6.57
CA VAL A 206 -7.40 3.85 7.67
C VAL A 206 -6.65 4.42 8.86
N PHE A 207 -6.99 3.90 10.02
CA PHE A 207 -6.44 4.33 11.30
C PHE A 207 -5.80 3.14 11.99
N LEU A 208 -4.72 3.42 12.70
CA LEU A 208 -4.06 2.48 13.59
C LEU A 208 -3.46 3.23 14.78
N VAL A 209 -3.31 2.51 15.88
CA VAL A 209 -2.72 3.06 17.11
C VAL A 209 -1.25 3.39 16.86
N ALA A 210 -0.88 4.61 17.24
CA ALA A 210 0.48 5.15 17.14
C ALA A 210 1.19 5.26 18.50
N SER A 211 0.46 5.30 19.59
CA SER A 211 1.01 5.14 20.94
C SER A 211 -0.19 4.96 21.85
N ASP A 212 0.06 4.82 23.15
CA ASP A 212 -1.02 4.81 24.14
C ASP A 212 -1.90 6.08 24.05
N THR A 213 -1.36 7.17 23.47
CA THR A 213 -2.02 8.47 23.36
C THR A 213 -2.16 9.01 21.93
N ASP A 214 -1.76 8.28 20.89
CA ASP A 214 -1.74 8.81 19.52
C ASP A 214 -2.33 7.84 18.49
N LEU A 215 -2.95 8.41 17.47
CA LEU A 215 -3.52 7.70 16.32
C LEU A 215 -2.76 8.13 15.06
N THR A 216 -2.41 7.17 14.21
CA THR A 216 -1.89 7.48 12.89
C THR A 216 -2.94 7.15 11.83
N GLU A 217 -3.23 8.14 11.01
CA GLU A 217 -3.96 7.94 9.76
C GLU A 217 -2.97 7.54 8.65
N GLY A 218 -3.31 6.47 7.96
CA GLY A 218 -2.67 6.00 6.74
C GLY A 218 -3.69 5.80 5.61
N SER A 219 -3.21 5.27 4.49
CA SER A 219 -4.06 4.95 3.34
C SER A 219 -3.84 3.51 2.91
N PHE A 220 -4.93 2.77 2.74
CA PHE A 220 -4.91 1.42 2.20
C PHE A 220 -4.48 1.45 0.73
N LYS A 221 -3.44 0.71 0.35
CA LYS A 221 -2.88 0.79 -1.01
C LYS A 221 -2.88 -0.53 -1.75
N VAL A 222 -2.31 -1.55 -1.13
CA VAL A 222 -1.90 -2.78 -1.79
C VAL A 222 -2.35 -3.98 -0.98
N THR A 223 -2.73 -5.04 -1.67
CA THR A 223 -2.95 -6.36 -1.06
C THR A 223 -1.91 -7.32 -1.58
N SER A 224 -1.57 -8.33 -0.79
CA SER A 224 -0.60 -9.33 -1.17
C SER A 224 -0.91 -10.69 -0.54
N PHE A 225 -0.31 -11.73 -1.10
CA PHE A 225 -0.21 -13.03 -0.43
C PHE A 225 1.24 -13.24 -0.04
N GLN A 226 1.49 -13.36 1.25
CA GLN A 226 2.83 -13.54 1.80
C GLN A 226 2.97 -14.93 2.40
N ARG A 227 4.09 -15.59 2.11
CA ARG A 227 4.45 -16.86 2.71
C ARG A 227 4.99 -16.62 4.11
N VAL A 228 4.30 -17.16 5.11
CA VAL A 228 4.71 -17.16 6.51
C VAL A 228 4.93 -18.60 6.91
N GLU A 229 6.20 -18.93 7.20
CA GLU A 229 6.68 -20.31 7.37
C GLU A 229 6.43 -21.12 6.08
N GLU A 230 5.29 -21.81 5.99
CA GLU A 230 4.88 -22.61 4.83
C GLU A 230 3.45 -22.29 4.35
N GLN A 231 2.74 -21.37 5.01
CA GLN A 231 1.38 -20.99 4.65
C GLN A 231 1.37 -19.66 3.92
N TRP A 232 0.46 -19.52 2.96
CA TRP A 232 0.19 -18.25 2.30
C TRP A 232 -0.89 -17.53 3.09
N VAL A 233 -0.59 -16.30 3.50
CA VAL A 233 -1.45 -15.45 4.31
C VAL A 233 -1.79 -14.21 3.49
N PHE A 234 -3.06 -13.84 3.44
CA PHE A 234 -3.51 -12.60 2.82
C PHE A 234 -3.13 -11.41 3.70
N THR A 235 -2.38 -10.48 3.12
CA THR A 235 -1.80 -9.32 3.78
C THR A 235 -2.22 -8.04 3.09
N ILE A 236 -2.27 -6.96 3.87
CA ILE A 236 -2.59 -5.61 3.43
C ILE A 236 -1.40 -4.69 3.66
N TRP A 237 -1.24 -3.71 2.80
CA TRP A 237 -0.17 -2.73 2.85
C TRP A 237 -0.75 -1.33 2.82
N LEU A 238 -0.36 -0.55 3.82
CA LEU A 238 -0.79 0.81 4.06
C LEU A 238 0.38 1.76 3.84
N TYR A 239 0.11 2.89 3.21
CA TYR A 239 1.05 4.00 3.20
C TYR A 239 0.73 4.98 4.32
N MET A 240 1.72 5.26 5.17
CA MET A 240 1.58 6.00 6.42
C MET A 240 1.91 7.50 6.28
N GLY A 241 2.40 7.91 5.11
CA GLY A 241 2.86 9.27 4.83
C GLY A 241 4.38 9.38 4.88
N GLN A 242 4.94 10.27 4.05
CA GLN A 242 6.38 10.47 3.94
C GLN A 242 6.99 10.88 5.30
N ASP A 243 8.09 10.22 5.66
CA ASP A 243 8.82 10.34 6.93
C ASP A 243 8.01 9.92 8.17
N SER A 244 6.89 9.21 8.01
CA SER A 244 6.08 8.73 9.13
C SER A 244 6.86 7.77 10.04
N THR A 245 7.72 6.94 9.45
CA THR A 245 8.49 5.93 10.18
C THR A 245 9.66 6.49 11.00
N ASP A 246 10.07 7.73 10.72
CA ASP A 246 11.08 8.44 11.52
C ASP A 246 10.50 8.91 12.86
N ALA A 247 9.19 9.20 12.89
CA ALA A 247 8.47 9.61 14.08
C ALA A 247 8.00 8.42 14.91
N TYR A 248 7.62 7.30 14.27
CA TYR A 248 6.90 6.24 14.95
C TYR A 248 6.92 4.85 14.25
N SER A 249 6.68 3.77 14.99
CA SER A 249 6.53 2.40 14.48
C SER A 249 5.33 1.69 15.12
N PRO A 250 4.28 1.33 14.35
CA PRO A 250 3.07 0.73 14.89
C PRO A 250 3.31 -0.56 15.66
N PRO A 251 2.58 -0.80 16.77
CA PRO A 251 2.79 -1.95 17.63
C PRO A 251 2.22 -3.18 16.93
N TYR A 252 2.96 -4.28 16.99
CA TYR A 252 2.51 -5.56 16.47
C TYR A 252 1.13 -5.94 17.03
N GLY A 253 0.24 -6.44 16.17
CA GLY A 253 -1.09 -6.88 16.54
C GLY A 253 -2.12 -5.77 16.69
N SER A 254 -1.74 -4.49 16.56
CA SER A 254 -2.70 -3.39 16.64
C SER A 254 -3.71 -3.45 15.50
N ALA A 255 -4.98 -3.15 15.79
CA ALA A 255 -6.01 -3.13 14.76
C ALA A 255 -5.70 -2.07 13.70
N ILE A 256 -6.12 -2.36 12.47
CA ILE A 256 -6.19 -1.43 11.35
C ILE A 256 -7.68 -1.28 11.03
N TRP A 257 -8.23 -0.09 11.15
CA TRP A 257 -9.68 0.12 10.99
C TRP A 257 -10.04 1.33 10.13
N THR A 258 -11.27 1.35 9.62
CA THR A 258 -11.83 2.48 8.85
C THR A 258 -12.41 3.55 9.77
N ALA A 259 -12.79 4.71 9.24
CA ALA A 259 -13.48 5.75 10.01
C ALA A 259 -14.77 5.25 10.71
N ASP A 260 -15.42 4.23 10.14
CA ASP A 260 -16.64 3.62 10.68
C ASP A 260 -16.35 2.63 11.82
N GLY A 261 -15.08 2.35 12.13
CA GLY A 261 -14.67 1.35 13.12
C GLY A 261 -14.68 -0.09 12.61
N ASP A 262 -14.80 -0.31 11.29
CA ASP A 262 -14.64 -1.63 10.68
C ASP A 262 -13.16 -2.02 10.65
N VAL A 263 -12.82 -3.21 11.15
CA VAL A 263 -11.43 -3.71 11.24
C VAL A 263 -11.07 -4.45 9.95
N LEU A 264 -10.03 -3.95 9.27
CA LEU A 264 -9.48 -4.50 8.01
C LEU A 264 -8.36 -5.50 8.24
N GLY A 265 -7.74 -5.49 9.40
CA GLY A 265 -6.61 -6.35 9.70
C GLY A 265 -5.84 -5.91 10.94
N PHE A 266 -4.68 -6.51 11.14
CA PHE A 266 -3.82 -6.27 12.29
C PHE A 266 -2.38 -6.03 11.85
N VAL A 267 -1.74 -5.02 12.45
CA VAL A 267 -0.35 -4.63 12.17
C VAL A 267 0.57 -5.83 12.36
N ARG A 268 1.43 -6.08 11.37
CA ARG A 268 2.47 -7.10 11.44
C ARG A 268 3.86 -6.48 11.56
N TYR A 269 4.17 -5.47 10.76
CA TYR A 269 5.41 -4.71 10.87
C TYR A 269 5.32 -3.43 10.04
N ALA A 270 6.22 -2.48 10.28
CA ALA A 270 6.42 -1.30 9.45
C ALA A 270 7.91 -1.12 9.19
N PRO A 271 8.40 -1.27 7.95
CA PRO A 271 9.80 -1.06 7.62
C PRO A 271 10.23 0.39 7.92
N ARG A 272 11.35 0.56 8.60
CA ARG A 272 11.91 1.90 8.93
C ARG A 272 12.94 2.39 7.93
N VAL A 273 13.36 1.50 7.04
CA VAL A 273 14.41 1.68 6.06
C VAL A 273 14.01 0.92 4.78
N GLY A 274 14.73 1.17 3.70
CA GLY A 274 14.55 0.45 2.44
C GLY A 274 13.36 0.92 1.60
N LEU A 275 13.01 0.10 0.60
CA LEU A 275 12.03 0.42 -0.44
C LEU A 275 10.60 0.61 0.08
N MET A 276 10.31 0.01 1.24
CA MET A 276 9.01 0.06 1.90
C MET A 276 9.06 0.93 3.16
N LYS A 277 10.04 1.84 3.29
CA LYS A 277 10.02 2.88 4.31
C LYS A 277 8.69 3.66 4.21
N ASP A 278 8.11 4.01 5.35
CA ASP A 278 6.81 4.69 5.46
C ASP A 278 5.59 3.85 5.08
N TRP A 279 5.77 2.53 4.95
CA TRP A 279 4.69 1.59 4.78
C TRP A 279 4.44 0.77 6.05
N CYS A 280 3.22 0.28 6.21
CA CYS A 280 2.86 -0.69 7.23
C CYS A 280 2.23 -1.92 6.57
N ALA A 281 2.75 -3.09 6.91
CA ALA A 281 2.18 -4.38 6.53
C ALA A 281 1.29 -4.89 7.66
N GLY A 282 0.10 -5.36 7.30
CA GLY A 282 -0.85 -6.01 8.20
C GLY A 282 -1.32 -7.36 7.68
N ILE A 283 -1.75 -8.24 8.59
CA ILE A 283 -2.49 -9.45 8.26
C ILE A 283 -3.94 -9.04 8.03
N ALA A 284 -4.52 -9.42 6.89
CA ALA A 284 -5.90 -9.07 6.55
C ALA A 284 -6.90 -9.74 7.49
N ALA A 285 -8.01 -9.06 7.77
CA ALA A 285 -9.11 -9.61 8.56
C ALA A 285 -9.76 -10.83 7.87
N ASP A 286 -9.67 -10.93 6.54
CA ASP A 286 -10.14 -12.09 5.74
C ASP A 286 -9.62 -13.42 6.29
N GLU A 287 -8.38 -13.47 6.76
CA GLU A 287 -7.78 -14.69 7.36
C GLU A 287 -8.52 -15.16 8.62
N PHE A 288 -9.20 -14.26 9.32
CA PHE A 288 -9.98 -14.57 10.51
C PHE A 288 -11.47 -14.78 10.19
N ILE A 289 -11.98 -14.09 9.17
CA ILE A 289 -13.37 -14.25 8.69
C ILE A 289 -13.55 -15.62 8.04
N ASP A 290 -12.65 -15.99 7.12
CA ASP A 290 -12.76 -17.22 6.34
C ASP A 290 -12.44 -18.47 7.20
N ARG A 291 -11.64 -18.30 8.27
CA ARG A 291 -11.44 -19.31 9.32
C ARG A 291 -12.53 -19.27 10.40
N GLY A 292 -13.41 -18.27 10.36
CA GLY A 292 -14.40 -17.87 11.37
C GLY A 292 -15.69 -18.69 11.42
N GLY A 293 -15.72 -19.90 10.86
CA GLY A 293 -16.61 -20.96 11.35
C GLY A 293 -16.21 -21.49 12.74
N LEU A 294 -15.09 -21.03 13.31
CA LEU A 294 -14.50 -21.55 14.56
C LEU A 294 -14.24 -20.49 15.64
N LEU A 295 -14.85 -19.29 15.56
CA LEU A 295 -14.81 -18.31 16.67
C LEU A 295 -15.87 -18.58 17.75
N HIS A 296 -16.08 -19.86 18.09
CA HIS A 296 -16.61 -20.28 19.37
C HIS A 296 -15.54 -21.11 20.08
N ASN A 297 -15.09 -20.62 21.23
CA ASN A 297 -14.11 -21.18 22.16
C ASN A 297 -12.69 -20.60 22.06
N CYS A 298 -12.56 -19.34 22.47
CA CYS A 298 -11.55 -18.96 23.46
C CYS A 298 -12.30 -18.38 24.66
#